data_AF-A0A507ZS11-F1
#
_entry.id   AF-A0A507ZS11-F1
#
_cell.length_a   1.000
_cell.length_b   1.000
_cell.length_c   1.000
_cell.angle_alpha   90.00
_cell.angle_beta   90.00
_cell.angle_gamma   90.00
#
_symmetry.space_group_name_H-M   'P 1'
#
loop_
_entity.id
_entity.type
_entity.pdbx_description
1 polymer ?
#
loop_
_entity_poly.entity_id
_entity_poly.type
_entity_poly.pdbx_seq_one_letter_code
_entity_poly.pdbx_strand_id
1 'polypeptide(L)'
;MKKYTLLSFAAAIFAFFALSSCDNEPLEGEFGPGPNPPGGGGNANSSFEAVVDSTNFVASFSNAITENDMTIISGSLADGTSIQLTYAGFGTGDFTLSDYVEGDGIASYMEMGQNQQYITSPPDATGSLAVTEYDAEAGVISGNFSFTAQKEVEQEDGSFQTVTVEVTQGVFINVNLESDQTPPTGGGDATFEVKLDGELFSDNQVNANNNEDGFVMEATVGNQQMIVQVFNPAEGTFNLGNGADADALILYNVDSTNEESPVYTSTEGTLTITSFDTTNKTASGTFNGTLVDSFGEEPEISMTEGVFENVSFGVAESPNSATALIDGEPFEASIFSVFEAGGDTIGISFDSDLDVSIQLTLPQNIETGTFAITAAPAAYSANIFYEEGNSTLDYASLPDTGEITITSVNGDMVSGIFNFTAETGNGDTLTVTEGEFTMDVSM
;
A
#
# COMPACT_ATOMS: atom_id res chain seq x y z
N MET A 1 -5.81 23.90 -26.44
CA MET A 1 -7.19 23.40 -26.29
C MET A 1 -7.12 21.96 -25.79
N LYS A 2 -7.03 21.79 -24.47
CA LYS A 2 -7.06 20.48 -23.81
C LYS A 2 -8.48 20.27 -23.30
N LYS A 3 -9.05 19.11 -23.60
CA LYS A 3 -10.42 18.74 -23.22
C LYS A 3 -10.38 18.18 -21.81
N TYR A 4 -11.21 18.72 -20.93
CA TYR A 4 -11.49 18.18 -19.61
C TYR A 4 -12.45 17.00 -19.77
N THR A 5 -11.96 15.79 -19.55
CA THR A 5 -12.78 14.58 -19.41
C THR A 5 -12.38 13.89 -18.11
N LEU A 6 -12.73 14.52 -16.99
CA LEU A 6 -12.65 13.92 -15.65
C LEU A 6 -13.60 14.62 -14.67
N LEU A 7 -14.72 15.15 -15.18
CA LEU A 7 -15.75 15.83 -14.38
C LEU A 7 -17.04 15.00 -14.27
N SER A 8 -16.96 13.68 -14.46
CA SER A 8 -18.16 12.83 -14.58
C SER A 8 -18.34 11.82 -13.44
N PHE A 9 -17.37 11.65 -12.54
CA PHE A 9 -17.51 10.73 -11.38
C PHE A 9 -17.78 11.44 -10.05
N ALA A 10 -17.40 12.71 -9.89
CA ALA A 10 -17.68 13.49 -8.68
C ALA A 10 -19.13 14.02 -8.57
N ALA A 11 -19.96 13.85 -9.61
CA ALA A 11 -21.31 14.42 -9.68
C ALA A 11 -22.45 13.40 -9.48
N ALA A 12 -22.16 12.13 -9.22
CA ALA A 12 -23.16 11.04 -9.22
C ALA A 12 -23.58 10.51 -7.83
N ILE A 13 -23.15 11.12 -6.72
CA ILE A 13 -23.55 10.73 -5.35
C ILE A 13 -24.38 11.86 -4.69
N PHE A 14 -25.23 12.57 -5.44
CA PHE A 14 -26.04 13.69 -4.90
C PHE A 14 -27.51 13.69 -5.30
N ALA A 15 -28.11 12.52 -5.56
CA ALA A 15 -29.49 12.45 -6.04
C ALA A 15 -30.33 11.34 -5.39
N PHE A 16 -30.39 11.28 -4.06
CA PHE A 16 -31.53 10.70 -3.36
C PHE A 16 -31.66 11.36 -1.99
N PHE A 17 -32.42 12.44 -1.89
CA PHE A 17 -33.30 12.80 -0.75
C PHE A 17 -33.86 14.20 -1.00
N ALA A 18 -34.85 14.27 -1.89
CA ALA A 18 -35.75 15.40 -1.91
C ALA A 18 -37.17 14.95 -2.27
N LEU A 19 -38.04 15.08 -1.26
CA LEU A 19 -39.49 15.29 -1.33
C LEU A 19 -40.40 14.06 -1.39
N SER A 20 -40.81 13.61 -0.20
CA SER A 20 -42.21 13.25 0.06
C SER A 20 -42.65 13.85 1.38
N SER A 21 -43.54 14.84 1.28
CA SER A 21 -44.47 15.41 2.27
C SER A 21 -44.32 15.02 3.74
N CYS A 22 -44.35 16.02 4.62
CA CYS A 22 -45.48 16.17 5.53
C CYS A 22 -45.65 17.63 5.93
N ASP A 23 -46.92 17.99 6.09
CA ASP A 23 -47.44 19.32 6.38
C ASP A 23 -46.81 19.98 7.61
N ASN A 24 -46.73 21.31 7.54
CA ASN A 24 -46.30 22.18 8.61
C ASN A 24 -47.39 22.26 9.70
N GLU A 25 -47.33 21.38 10.70
CA GLU A 25 -48.08 21.49 11.95
C GLU A 25 -47.13 21.98 13.07
N PRO A 26 -47.44 23.08 13.79
CA PRO A 26 -46.58 23.56 14.85
C PRO A 26 -46.73 22.67 16.09
N LEU A 27 -45.68 21.95 16.45
CA LEU A 27 -45.64 21.18 17.68
C LEU A 27 -45.31 22.09 18.87
N GLU A 28 -46.34 22.68 19.46
CA GLU A 28 -46.29 23.06 20.88
C GLU A 28 -46.46 21.79 21.73
N GLY A 29 -45.39 21.37 22.40
CA GLY A 29 -45.41 20.23 23.33
C GLY A 29 -44.00 19.90 23.83
N GLU A 30 -43.88 19.65 25.14
CA GLU A 30 -42.63 19.26 25.80
C GLU A 30 -42.19 17.88 25.28
N PHE A 31 -41.07 17.84 24.53
CA PHE A 31 -40.50 16.59 24.01
C PHE A 31 -39.72 15.88 25.11
N GLY A 32 -40.28 14.78 25.63
CA GLY A 32 -39.48 13.74 26.29
C GLY A 32 -38.55 13.04 25.29
N PRO A 33 -37.52 12.30 25.75
CA PRO A 33 -36.57 11.63 24.86
C PRO A 33 -37.29 10.52 24.08
N GLY A 34 -37.62 10.81 22.82
CA GLY A 34 -38.13 9.89 21.82
C GLY A 34 -37.00 9.38 20.89
N PRO A 35 -37.23 8.29 20.16
CA PRO A 35 -36.18 7.45 19.59
C PRO A 35 -35.45 8.11 18.41
N ASN A 36 -34.16 7.78 18.28
CA ASN A 36 -33.26 8.21 17.22
C ASN A 36 -33.87 8.06 15.80
N PRO A 37 -33.58 9.00 14.89
CA PRO A 37 -33.84 8.80 13.47
C PRO A 37 -32.95 7.67 12.91
N PRO A 38 -33.41 6.91 11.90
CA PRO A 38 -32.59 5.87 11.28
C PRO A 38 -31.59 6.52 10.32
N GLY A 39 -30.28 6.33 10.56
CA GLY A 39 -29.22 6.74 9.63
C GLY A 39 -28.08 7.58 10.20
N GLY A 40 -27.83 7.56 11.52
CA GLY A 40 -26.67 8.20 12.12
C GLY A 40 -26.38 7.57 13.47
N GLY A 41 -25.60 6.49 13.47
CA GLY A 41 -25.10 5.85 14.67
C GLY A 41 -24.02 6.70 15.34
N GLY A 42 -24.36 7.93 15.75
CA GLY A 42 -23.46 8.73 16.55
C GLY A 42 -23.21 8.03 17.88
N ASN A 43 -22.00 7.48 18.06
CA ASN A 43 -21.53 7.04 19.36
C ASN A 43 -21.54 8.26 20.30
N ALA A 44 -22.25 8.18 21.42
CA ALA A 44 -22.44 9.30 22.34
C ALA A 44 -21.13 9.84 22.96
N ASN A 45 -20.02 9.12 22.75
CA ASN A 45 -18.67 9.47 23.18
C ASN A 45 -17.72 9.75 22.00
N SER A 46 -18.26 10.06 20.81
CA SER A 46 -17.46 10.46 19.64
C SER A 46 -17.05 11.93 19.73
N SER A 47 -15.80 12.25 19.42
CA SER A 47 -15.32 13.64 19.31
C SER A 47 -14.31 13.79 18.18
N PHE A 48 -14.30 14.95 17.52
CA PHE A 48 -13.26 15.35 16.57
C PHE A 48 -12.94 16.83 16.81
N GLU A 49 -11.73 17.11 17.28
CA GLU A 49 -11.30 18.43 17.74
C GLU A 49 -9.93 18.79 17.18
N ALA A 50 -9.67 20.08 16.93
CA ALA A 50 -8.37 20.60 16.52
C ALA A 50 -8.26 22.10 16.82
N VAL A 51 -7.09 22.69 16.58
CA VAL A 51 -6.85 24.13 16.58
C VAL A 51 -6.40 24.56 15.18
N VAL A 52 -7.23 25.35 14.50
CA VAL A 52 -6.98 25.90 13.15
C VAL A 52 -6.60 27.37 13.27
N ASP A 53 -5.37 27.75 12.90
CA ASP A 53 -4.84 29.12 13.02
C ASP A 53 -5.16 29.78 14.39
N SER A 54 -4.92 29.05 15.48
CA SER A 54 -5.23 29.44 16.87
C SER A 54 -6.72 29.50 17.25
N THR A 55 -7.62 29.04 16.39
CA THR A 55 -9.06 28.95 16.67
C THR A 55 -9.48 27.50 16.89
N ASN A 56 -10.25 27.24 17.94
CA ASN A 56 -10.74 25.89 18.21
C ASN A 56 -11.74 25.45 17.14
N PHE A 57 -11.47 24.27 16.58
CA PHE A 57 -12.37 23.52 15.72
C PHE A 57 -12.93 22.35 16.54
N VAL A 58 -14.24 22.31 16.73
CA VAL A 58 -14.93 21.20 17.41
C VAL A 58 -16.04 20.75 16.49
N ALA A 59 -15.86 19.60 15.85
CA ALA A 59 -16.79 19.09 14.85
C ALA A 59 -18.18 18.88 15.43
N SER A 60 -19.20 19.26 14.67
CA SER A 60 -20.60 18.88 14.93
C SER A 60 -20.91 17.47 14.42
N PHE A 61 -20.17 17.03 13.40
CA PHE A 61 -20.28 15.70 12.80
C PHE A 61 -18.90 15.14 12.49
N SER A 62 -18.70 13.87 12.78
CA SER A 62 -17.48 13.14 12.40
C SER A 62 -17.83 11.75 11.88
N ASN A 63 -17.15 11.33 10.84
CA ASN A 63 -17.28 10.00 10.27
C ASN A 63 -15.96 9.57 9.63
N ALA A 64 -15.74 8.26 9.59
CA ALA A 64 -14.66 7.63 8.87
C ALA A 64 -15.21 6.55 7.94
N ILE A 65 -14.56 6.42 6.78
CA ILE A 65 -14.88 5.40 5.79
C ILE A 65 -13.58 4.75 5.35
N THR A 66 -13.54 3.42 5.34
CA THR A 66 -12.49 2.65 4.70
C THR A 66 -13.08 1.87 3.54
N GLU A 67 -12.61 2.16 2.34
CA GLU A 67 -12.98 1.46 1.11
C GLU A 67 -11.75 1.26 0.21
N ASN A 68 -11.58 0.07 -0.36
CA ASN A 68 -10.46 -0.27 -1.26
C ASN A 68 -9.09 0.15 -0.71
N ASP A 69 -8.78 -0.26 0.53
CA ASP A 69 -7.51 0.05 1.22
C ASP A 69 -7.21 1.56 1.32
N MET A 70 -8.23 2.41 1.34
CA MET A 70 -8.10 3.83 1.61
C MET A 70 -9.01 4.23 2.75
N THR A 71 -8.44 4.90 3.75
CA THR A 71 -9.20 5.39 4.90
C THR A 71 -9.34 6.90 4.85
N ILE A 72 -10.59 7.38 4.93
CA ILE A 72 -10.95 8.79 4.96
C ILE A 72 -11.57 9.08 6.32
N ILE A 73 -10.99 10.01 7.08
CA ILE A 73 -11.49 10.48 8.37
C ILE A 73 -11.92 11.94 8.20
N SER A 74 -13.13 12.27 8.65
CA SER A 74 -13.70 13.60 8.45
C SER A 74 -14.33 14.15 9.72
N GLY A 75 -14.13 15.46 9.93
CA GLY A 75 -14.80 16.26 10.95
C GLY A 75 -15.36 17.52 10.31
N SER A 76 -16.62 17.88 10.61
CA SER A 76 -17.27 19.06 10.03
C SER A 76 -18.11 19.82 11.06
N LEU A 77 -18.11 21.15 10.93
CA LEU A 77 -19.02 22.05 11.65
C LEU A 77 -20.40 22.05 10.98
N ALA A 78 -21.43 22.46 11.72
CA ALA A 78 -22.79 22.58 11.18
C ALA A 78 -22.94 23.58 10.02
N ASP A 79 -21.98 24.48 9.84
CA ASP A 79 -21.96 25.41 8.71
C ASP A 79 -21.35 24.79 7.43
N GLY A 80 -20.71 23.62 7.51
CA GLY A 80 -20.07 22.95 6.38
C GLY A 80 -18.55 23.16 6.29
N THR A 81 -17.93 23.93 7.19
CA THR A 81 -16.48 23.96 7.35
C THR A 81 -15.96 22.58 7.79
N SER A 82 -14.92 22.04 7.17
CA SER A 82 -14.47 20.67 7.41
C SER A 82 -12.95 20.49 7.42
N ILE A 83 -12.53 19.45 8.13
CA ILE A 83 -11.19 18.85 8.08
C ILE A 83 -11.38 17.42 7.54
N GLN A 84 -10.56 17.03 6.57
CA GLN A 84 -10.52 15.68 6.04
C GLN A 84 -9.07 15.18 6.03
N LEU A 85 -8.89 13.96 6.50
CA LEU A 85 -7.63 13.22 6.49
C LEU A 85 -7.86 12.00 5.61
N THR A 86 -6.99 11.76 4.64
CA THR A 86 -7.02 10.57 3.81
C THR A 86 -5.66 9.93 3.82
N TYR A 87 -5.58 8.62 4.04
CA TYR A 87 -4.33 7.87 3.93
C TYR A 87 -4.57 6.52 3.23
N ALA A 88 -3.53 6.04 2.57
CA ALA A 88 -3.49 4.71 1.99
C ALA A 88 -3.29 3.68 3.13
N GLY A 89 -4.18 2.71 3.20
CA GLY A 89 -4.23 1.68 4.22
C GLY A 89 -5.41 1.83 5.20
N PHE A 90 -5.39 0.97 6.21
CA PHE A 90 -6.35 0.89 7.30
C PHE A 90 -5.63 0.36 8.55
N GLY A 91 -6.29 0.41 9.71
CA GLY A 91 -5.68 -0.04 10.97
C GLY A 91 -4.98 1.07 11.74
N THR A 92 -4.28 0.68 12.81
CA THR A 92 -3.49 1.58 13.67
C THR A 92 -2.09 1.81 13.10
N GLY A 93 -1.51 2.98 13.34
CA GLY A 93 -0.17 3.32 12.86
C GLY A 93 0.09 4.82 12.82
N ASP A 94 1.31 5.19 12.42
CA ASP A 94 1.73 6.56 12.17
C ASP A 94 1.84 6.80 10.66
N PHE A 95 1.27 7.91 10.19
CA PHE A 95 1.12 8.24 8.78
C PHE A 95 1.57 9.68 8.51
N THR A 96 2.30 9.88 7.42
CA THR A 96 2.78 11.17 6.92
C THR A 96 1.79 11.73 5.90
N LEU A 97 1.27 12.94 6.16
CA LEU A 97 0.32 13.63 5.30
C LEU A 97 1.02 14.75 4.50
N SER A 98 1.60 14.41 3.36
CA SER A 98 2.24 15.35 2.43
C SER A 98 1.57 15.23 1.07
N ASP A 99 1.89 14.20 0.30
CA ASP A 99 1.20 13.80 -0.92
C ASP A 99 1.22 12.27 -1.08
N TYR A 100 0.50 11.73 -2.06
CA TYR A 100 0.49 10.28 -2.33
C TYR A 100 1.77 9.75 -3.00
N VAL A 101 2.80 10.58 -3.17
CA VAL A 101 4.06 10.21 -3.85
C VAL A 101 5.20 10.06 -2.84
N GLU A 102 5.29 10.98 -1.88
CA GLU A 102 6.32 11.03 -0.84
C GLU A 102 5.77 10.73 0.56
N GLY A 103 4.45 10.67 0.74
CA GLY A 103 3.79 10.38 2.02
C GLY A 103 2.72 9.30 1.92
N ASP A 104 2.12 8.99 3.07
CA ASP A 104 1.09 7.96 3.22
C ASP A 104 -0.31 8.48 2.85
N GLY A 105 -0.47 9.80 2.71
CA GLY A 105 -1.77 10.40 2.51
C GLY A 105 -1.77 11.92 2.37
N ILE A 106 -2.98 12.50 2.39
CA ILE A 106 -3.22 13.93 2.32
C ILE A 106 -4.14 14.40 3.44
N ALA A 107 -3.91 15.62 3.91
CA ALA A 107 -4.87 16.35 4.74
C ALA A 107 -5.48 17.51 3.95
N SER A 108 -6.72 17.87 4.28
CA SER A 108 -7.35 19.07 3.75
C SER A 108 -8.20 19.80 4.78
N TYR A 109 -8.30 21.11 4.58
CA TYR A 109 -9.19 22.00 5.32
C TYR A 109 -10.02 22.84 4.34
N MET A 110 -11.34 22.87 4.53
CA MET A 110 -12.26 23.60 3.69
C MET A 110 -13.14 24.52 4.54
N GLU A 111 -13.14 25.81 4.22
CA GLU A 111 -14.06 26.79 4.81
C GLU A 111 -15.37 26.86 4.02
N MET A 112 -16.49 26.99 4.73
CA MET A 112 -17.80 27.20 4.13
C MET A 112 -17.78 28.41 3.18
N GLY A 113 -18.28 28.20 1.95
CA GLY A 113 -18.42 29.27 0.95
C GLY A 113 -17.16 29.57 0.16
N GLN A 114 -16.07 28.84 0.39
CA GLN A 114 -14.88 28.87 -0.46
C GLN A 114 -14.97 27.77 -1.52
N ASN A 115 -14.53 28.09 -2.75
CA ASN A 115 -14.48 27.12 -3.87
C ASN A 115 -13.17 26.33 -3.93
N GLN A 116 -12.23 26.58 -3.01
CA GLN A 116 -10.94 25.92 -2.94
C GLN A 116 -10.60 25.56 -1.51
N GLN A 117 -10.13 24.33 -1.32
CA GLN A 117 -9.64 23.79 -0.07
C GLN A 117 -8.13 24.04 0.08
N TYR A 118 -7.67 24.10 1.32
CA TYR A 118 -6.26 23.95 1.65
C TYR A 118 -5.91 22.46 1.63
N ILE A 119 -4.78 22.09 1.02
CA ILE A 119 -4.31 20.70 0.95
C ILE A 119 -2.83 20.60 1.31
N THR A 120 -2.39 19.42 1.78
CA THR A 120 -0.98 19.13 2.07
C THR A 120 -0.13 18.81 0.83
N SER A 121 -0.72 18.77 -0.37
CA SER A 121 -0.08 18.33 -1.63
C SER A 121 0.97 19.25 -2.32
N PRO A 122 1.42 20.42 -1.80
CA PRO A 122 2.64 21.08 -2.30
C PRO A 122 3.92 20.65 -1.54
N PRO A 123 5.11 20.76 -2.16
CA PRO A 123 6.39 20.19 -1.67
C PRO A 123 6.88 20.66 -0.28
N ASP A 124 6.23 21.67 0.31
CA ASP A 124 6.59 22.24 1.62
C ASP A 124 5.48 22.04 2.68
N ALA A 125 4.43 21.30 2.37
CA ALA A 125 3.31 21.07 3.27
C ALA A 125 3.36 19.63 3.79
N THR A 126 3.46 19.49 5.11
CA THR A 126 3.56 18.19 5.78
C THR A 126 2.60 18.13 6.96
N GLY A 127 2.23 16.91 7.29
CA GLY A 127 1.37 16.59 8.41
C GLY A 127 1.68 15.20 8.96
N SER A 128 1.16 14.95 10.15
CA SER A 128 1.27 13.68 10.85
C SER A 128 -0.13 13.28 11.30
N LEU A 129 -0.44 12.00 11.13
CA LEU A 129 -1.64 11.33 11.62
C LEU A 129 -1.20 10.07 12.35
N ALA A 130 -1.62 9.91 13.59
CA ALA A 130 -1.44 8.68 14.36
C ALA A 130 -2.81 8.07 14.64
N VAL A 131 -3.11 6.92 14.04
CA VAL A 131 -4.32 6.14 14.33
C VAL A 131 -4.01 5.20 15.48
N THR A 132 -4.63 5.45 16.63
CA THR A 132 -4.38 4.71 17.87
C THR A 132 -5.40 3.59 18.11
N GLU A 133 -6.53 3.63 17.41
CA GLU A 133 -7.58 2.62 17.48
C GLU A 133 -8.27 2.51 16.12
N TYR A 134 -8.44 1.29 15.63
CA TYR A 134 -9.22 0.97 14.44
C TYR A 134 -9.96 -0.34 14.71
N ASP A 135 -11.27 -0.26 14.89
CA ASP A 135 -12.13 -1.42 15.15
C ASP A 135 -13.32 -1.38 14.20
N ALA A 136 -13.20 -2.13 13.08
CA ALA A 136 -14.25 -2.22 12.08
C ALA A 136 -15.45 -3.08 12.53
N GLU A 137 -15.33 -3.90 13.59
CA GLU A 137 -16.46 -4.65 14.14
C GLU A 137 -17.30 -3.76 15.07
N ALA A 138 -16.65 -3.00 15.95
CA ALA A 138 -17.31 -2.00 16.77
C ALA A 138 -17.69 -0.73 15.99
N GLY A 139 -17.13 -0.55 14.79
CA GLY A 139 -17.36 0.61 13.92
C GLY A 139 -16.78 1.89 14.51
N VAL A 140 -15.56 1.82 15.07
CA VAL A 140 -14.90 2.99 15.68
C VAL A 140 -13.44 3.16 15.23
N ILE A 141 -13.00 4.42 15.16
CA ILE A 141 -11.61 4.81 14.92
C ILE A 141 -11.22 5.99 15.84
N SER A 142 -9.99 5.97 16.37
CA SER A 142 -9.45 7.02 17.26
C SER A 142 -7.99 7.34 16.93
N GLY A 143 -7.54 8.56 17.22
CA GLY A 143 -6.19 9.00 16.92
C GLY A 143 -5.93 10.49 17.12
N ASN A 144 -4.76 10.94 16.69
CA ASN A 144 -4.34 12.34 16.73
C ASN A 144 -3.73 12.78 15.39
N PHE A 145 -3.75 14.08 15.12
CA PHE A 145 -3.21 14.62 13.88
C PHE A 145 -2.74 16.08 14.01
N SER A 146 -1.85 16.48 13.10
CA SER A 146 -1.48 17.88 12.87
C SER A 146 -0.98 18.05 11.44
N PHE A 147 -1.22 19.20 10.80
CA PHE A 147 -0.74 19.45 9.45
C PHE A 147 -0.68 20.94 9.12
N THR A 148 0.19 21.29 8.17
CA THR A 148 0.15 22.59 7.48
C THR A 148 -0.35 22.36 6.06
N ALA A 149 -1.40 23.06 5.65
CA ALA A 149 -1.98 22.94 4.31
C ALA A 149 -1.95 24.27 3.56
N GLN A 150 -1.91 24.24 2.23
CA GLN A 150 -1.78 25.44 1.40
C GLN A 150 -2.84 25.48 0.29
N LYS A 151 -3.11 26.69 -0.22
CA LYS A 151 -3.88 26.92 -1.45
C LYS A 151 -3.33 28.13 -2.22
N GLU A 152 -3.57 28.16 -3.53
CA GLU A 152 -3.23 29.30 -4.38
C GLU A 152 -4.44 30.23 -4.56
N VAL A 153 -4.24 31.52 -4.35
CA VAL A 153 -5.27 32.55 -4.52
C VAL A 153 -4.85 33.49 -5.66
N GLU A 154 -5.70 33.63 -6.67
CA GLU A 154 -5.50 34.61 -7.75
C GLU A 154 -5.72 36.03 -7.21
N GLN A 155 -4.77 36.91 -7.50
CA GLN A 155 -4.76 38.30 -7.08
C GLN A 155 -5.37 39.21 -8.15
N GLU A 156 -5.69 40.46 -7.79
CA GLU A 156 -6.28 41.45 -8.72
C GLU A 156 -5.42 41.71 -9.98
N ASP A 157 -4.11 41.47 -9.91
CA ASP A 157 -3.17 41.64 -11.03
C ASP A 157 -2.99 40.37 -11.89
N GLY A 158 -3.72 39.28 -11.57
CA GLY A 158 -3.63 37.99 -12.24
C GLY A 158 -2.43 37.13 -11.81
N SER A 159 -1.69 37.53 -10.77
CA SER A 159 -0.70 36.66 -10.11
C SER A 159 -1.36 35.70 -9.13
N PHE A 160 -0.65 34.64 -8.72
CA PHE A 160 -1.10 33.72 -7.68
C PHE A 160 -0.29 33.93 -6.41
N GLN A 161 -0.96 33.90 -5.26
CA GLN A 161 -0.35 33.91 -3.93
C GLN A 161 -0.68 32.61 -3.21
N THR A 162 0.35 31.95 -2.69
CA THR A 162 0.20 30.84 -1.75
C THR A 162 -0.22 31.36 -0.38
N VAL A 163 -1.28 30.77 0.17
CA VAL A 163 -1.77 31.02 1.53
C VAL A 163 -1.77 29.70 2.28
N THR A 164 -1.35 29.73 3.55
CA THR A 164 -1.23 28.55 4.40
C THR A 164 -2.27 28.57 5.52
N VAL A 165 -2.62 27.38 6.02
CA VAL A 165 -3.37 27.17 7.26
C VAL A 165 -2.61 26.16 8.13
N GLU A 166 -2.55 26.41 9.43
CA GLU A 166 -1.94 25.51 10.40
C GLU A 166 -3.02 24.83 11.24
N VAL A 167 -3.02 23.50 11.26
CA VAL A 167 -3.91 22.66 12.06
C VAL A 167 -3.08 21.89 13.08
N THR A 168 -3.29 22.18 14.36
CA THR A 168 -2.53 21.59 15.48
C THR A 168 -3.46 20.96 16.50
N GLN A 169 -2.91 20.12 17.39
CA GLN A 169 -3.65 19.49 18.49
C GLN A 169 -4.91 18.76 18.01
N GLY A 170 -4.86 18.17 16.82
CA GLY A 170 -5.95 17.38 16.26
C GLY A 170 -6.10 16.09 17.05
N VAL A 171 -7.32 15.79 17.49
CA VAL A 171 -7.67 14.56 18.20
C VAL A 171 -9.04 14.11 17.73
N PHE A 172 -9.17 12.83 17.42
CA PHE A 172 -10.45 12.19 17.17
C PHE A 172 -10.59 10.94 18.04
N ILE A 173 -11.76 10.76 18.64
CA ILE A 173 -12.03 9.70 19.62
C ILE A 173 -13.34 9.05 19.21
N ASN A 174 -13.35 7.72 19.09
CA ASN A 174 -14.53 6.92 18.77
C ASN A 174 -15.32 7.49 17.57
N VAL A 175 -14.64 7.95 16.53
CA VAL A 175 -15.31 8.37 15.28
C VAL A 175 -15.96 7.16 14.65
N ASN A 176 -17.22 7.29 14.24
CA ASN A 176 -17.94 6.19 13.58
C ASN A 176 -17.20 5.77 12.31
N LEU A 177 -16.92 4.49 12.17
CA LEU A 177 -16.21 3.89 11.05
C LEU A 177 -17.15 2.98 10.25
N GLU A 178 -17.27 3.25 8.96
CA GLU A 178 -17.82 2.31 7.98
C GLU A 178 -16.66 1.70 7.19
N SER A 179 -16.54 0.38 7.17
CA SER A 179 -15.41 -0.30 6.56
C SER A 179 -15.90 -1.45 5.68
N ASP A 180 -15.48 -1.47 4.41
CA ASP A 180 -15.63 -2.65 3.54
C ASP A 180 -14.59 -3.73 3.86
N GLN A 181 -13.53 -3.35 4.56
CA GLN A 181 -12.56 -4.26 5.11
C GLN A 181 -13.25 -5.01 6.25
N THR A 182 -13.27 -6.34 6.17
CA THR A 182 -13.37 -7.13 7.39
C THR A 182 -12.19 -6.71 8.26
N PRO A 183 -12.40 -6.32 9.54
CA PRO A 183 -11.27 -6.08 10.42
C PRO A 183 -10.32 -7.28 10.29
N PRO A 184 -8.99 -7.08 10.23
CA PRO A 184 -8.10 -8.19 10.51
C PRO A 184 -8.54 -8.67 11.89
N THR A 185 -9.15 -9.85 11.95
CA THR A 185 -9.44 -10.54 13.21
C THR A 185 -8.10 -10.89 13.82
N GLY A 186 -7.48 -9.95 14.52
CA GLY A 186 -6.12 -10.10 15.02
C GLY A 186 -5.59 -8.98 15.91
N GLY A 187 -6.30 -7.85 16.07
CA GLY A 187 -5.91 -6.77 17.01
C GLY A 187 -6.06 -7.10 18.51
N GLY A 188 -6.14 -8.38 18.90
CA GLY A 188 -6.37 -8.80 20.28
C GLY A 188 -5.22 -9.54 20.97
N ASP A 189 -4.39 -10.29 20.25
CA ASP A 189 -3.44 -11.25 20.89
C ASP A 189 -2.17 -11.49 20.05
N ALA A 190 -1.80 -10.58 19.14
CA ALA A 190 -0.54 -10.71 18.39
C ALA A 190 0.64 -10.76 19.37
N THR A 191 1.49 -11.77 19.23
CA THR A 191 2.65 -11.99 20.10
C THR A 191 3.88 -12.10 19.22
N PHE A 192 4.95 -11.36 19.54
CA PHE A 192 6.28 -11.58 18.99
C PHE A 192 7.28 -11.61 20.15
N GLU A 193 7.91 -12.76 20.35
CA GLU A 193 8.87 -12.95 21.44
C GLU A 193 10.11 -13.68 20.93
N VAL A 194 11.28 -13.29 21.42
CA VAL A 194 12.53 -14.02 21.21
C VAL A 194 13.50 -13.72 22.35
N LYS A 195 14.34 -14.69 22.69
CA LYS A 195 15.47 -14.46 23.60
C LYS A 195 16.74 -14.21 22.81
N LEU A 196 17.32 -13.02 23.00
CA LEU A 196 18.60 -12.58 22.49
C LEU A 196 19.65 -12.76 23.59
N ASP A 197 20.54 -13.75 23.45
CA ASP A 197 21.49 -14.15 24.49
C ASP A 197 20.85 -14.40 25.87
N GLY A 198 19.60 -14.87 25.84
CA GLY A 198 18.79 -15.16 27.02
C GLY A 198 17.99 -13.97 27.56
N GLU A 199 18.18 -12.76 27.03
CA GLU A 199 17.35 -11.59 27.34
C GLU A 199 16.08 -11.56 26.47
N LEU A 200 14.93 -11.32 27.08
CA LEU A 200 13.64 -11.34 26.37
C LEU A 200 13.43 -10.03 25.60
N PHE A 201 13.27 -10.16 24.29
CA PHE A 201 12.66 -9.17 23.40
C PHE A 201 11.20 -9.59 23.17
N SER A 202 10.25 -8.71 23.49
CA SER A 202 8.81 -9.01 23.42
C SER A 202 8.04 -7.78 22.99
N ASP A 203 7.28 -7.94 21.93
CA ASP A 203 6.39 -6.92 21.36
C ASP A 203 5.01 -7.54 21.10
N ASN A 204 3.97 -6.74 21.28
CA ASN A 204 2.58 -7.09 20.99
C ASN A 204 1.97 -6.20 19.89
N GLN A 205 2.77 -5.31 19.30
CA GLN A 205 2.40 -4.46 18.17
C GLN A 205 3.38 -4.67 17.02
N VAL A 206 3.22 -5.80 16.34
CA VAL A 206 4.03 -6.15 15.16
C VAL A 206 3.41 -5.51 13.93
N ASN A 207 4.19 -4.69 13.23
CA ASN A 207 3.83 -4.22 11.89
C ASN A 207 4.24 -5.30 10.89
N ALA A 208 3.31 -5.78 10.06
CA ALA A 208 3.65 -6.77 9.07
C ALA A 208 2.97 -6.48 7.73
N ASN A 209 3.66 -6.82 6.65
CA ASN A 209 3.17 -6.68 5.29
C ASN A 209 3.56 -7.90 4.46
N ASN A 210 2.69 -8.29 3.55
CA ASN A 210 3.01 -9.23 2.48
C ASN A 210 3.00 -8.48 1.16
N ASN A 211 4.14 -8.47 0.46
CA ASN A 211 4.34 -7.78 -0.81
C ASN A 211 5.09 -8.68 -1.80
N GLU A 212 5.53 -8.12 -2.93
CA GLU A 212 6.28 -8.86 -3.97
C GLU A 212 7.65 -9.39 -3.50
N ASP A 213 8.26 -8.75 -2.50
CA ASP A 213 9.50 -9.20 -1.87
C ASP A 213 9.25 -10.27 -0.78
N GLY A 214 7.98 -10.56 -0.48
CA GLY A 214 7.52 -11.58 0.44
C GLY A 214 6.88 -11.04 1.71
N PHE A 215 6.96 -11.83 2.79
CA PHE A 215 6.35 -11.48 4.08
C PHE A 215 7.37 -10.82 5.00
N VAL A 216 7.09 -9.59 5.40
CA VAL A 216 7.92 -8.76 6.29
C VAL A 216 7.19 -8.52 7.59
N MET A 217 7.87 -8.74 8.71
CA MET A 217 7.43 -8.34 10.04
C MET A 217 8.46 -7.41 10.68
N GLU A 218 7.98 -6.40 11.36
CA GLU A 218 8.77 -5.46 12.14
C GLU A 218 8.21 -5.39 13.56
N ALA A 219 9.07 -5.62 14.55
CA ALA A 219 8.77 -5.51 15.96
C ALA A 219 9.72 -4.48 16.60
N THR A 220 9.20 -3.60 17.46
CA THR A 220 9.95 -2.52 18.08
C THR A 220 9.72 -2.46 19.59
N VAL A 221 10.81 -2.53 20.37
CA VAL A 221 10.77 -2.45 21.83
C VAL A 221 11.67 -1.31 22.30
N GLY A 222 11.05 -0.15 22.58
CA GLY A 222 11.80 1.07 22.87
C GLY A 222 12.58 1.53 21.64
N ASN A 223 13.91 1.52 21.71
CA ASN A 223 14.78 1.84 20.57
C ASN A 223 15.27 0.59 19.82
N GLN A 224 14.99 -0.61 20.31
CA GLN A 224 15.42 -1.84 19.65
C GLN A 224 14.41 -2.21 18.57
N GLN A 225 14.88 -2.62 17.41
CA GLN A 225 14.05 -2.98 16.26
C GLN A 225 14.48 -4.33 15.70
N MET A 226 13.52 -5.21 15.42
CA MET A 226 13.75 -6.48 14.75
C MET A 226 12.89 -6.58 13.50
N ILE A 227 13.52 -6.92 12.38
CA ILE A 227 12.85 -7.10 11.09
C ILE A 227 13.04 -8.57 10.67
N VAL A 228 11.95 -9.22 10.27
CA VAL A 228 11.93 -10.59 9.77
C VAL A 228 11.38 -10.57 8.35
N GLN A 229 12.16 -11.03 7.39
CA GLN A 229 11.77 -11.19 5.98
C GLN A 229 11.69 -12.67 5.65
N VAL A 230 10.62 -13.08 4.96
CA VAL A 230 10.50 -14.39 4.31
C VAL A 230 10.21 -14.13 2.84
N PHE A 231 11.13 -14.48 1.95
CA PHE A 231 11.07 -14.06 0.53
C PHE A 231 9.92 -14.72 -0.23
N ASN A 232 9.59 -15.98 0.10
CA ASN A 232 8.52 -16.71 -0.57
C ASN A 232 7.64 -17.41 0.49
N PRO A 233 6.77 -16.64 1.17
CA PRO A 233 6.09 -17.10 2.38
C PRO A 233 5.04 -18.16 2.09
N ALA A 234 5.14 -19.27 2.81
CA ALA A 234 4.18 -20.37 2.81
C ALA A 234 4.26 -21.11 4.15
N GLU A 235 3.28 -21.96 4.46
CA GLU A 235 3.43 -22.88 5.59
C GLU A 235 4.61 -23.82 5.32
N GLY A 236 5.61 -23.80 6.21
CA GLY A 236 6.88 -24.45 5.91
C GLY A 236 8.03 -24.02 6.80
N THR A 237 9.22 -24.54 6.50
CA THR A 237 10.46 -24.18 7.19
C THR A 237 11.44 -23.57 6.19
N PHE A 238 11.99 -22.43 6.58
CA PHE A 238 12.82 -21.52 5.81
C PHE A 238 14.18 -21.43 6.48
N ASN A 239 15.25 -21.52 5.70
CA ASN A 239 16.60 -21.36 6.23
C ASN A 239 16.88 -19.88 6.43
N LEU A 240 17.32 -19.53 7.64
CA LEU A 240 17.79 -18.18 7.93
C LEU A 240 19.23 -18.02 7.46
N GLY A 241 19.51 -16.92 6.77
CA GLY A 241 20.86 -16.58 6.33
C GLY A 241 20.94 -15.20 5.70
N ASN A 242 22.15 -14.80 5.30
CA ASN A 242 22.45 -13.52 4.65
C ASN A 242 23.10 -13.70 3.27
N GLY A 243 22.92 -14.88 2.66
CA GLY A 243 23.43 -15.23 1.33
C GLY A 243 22.31 -15.43 0.31
N ALA A 244 22.69 -15.60 -0.95
CA ALA A 244 21.74 -15.73 -2.08
C ALA A 244 20.83 -16.98 -2.00
N ASP A 245 21.20 -17.98 -1.20
CA ASP A 245 20.42 -19.22 -1.00
C ASP A 245 19.53 -19.15 0.27
N ALA A 246 19.43 -18.00 0.93
CA ALA A 246 18.62 -17.85 2.15
C ALA A 246 17.14 -17.66 1.80
N ASP A 247 16.27 -18.43 2.45
CA ASP A 247 14.82 -18.34 2.24
C ASP A 247 14.18 -17.24 3.11
N ALA A 248 14.86 -16.86 4.19
CA ALA A 248 14.44 -15.84 5.13
C ALA A 248 15.66 -15.12 5.76
N LEU A 249 15.44 -13.89 6.22
CA LEU A 249 16.43 -13.01 6.81
C LEU A 249 15.87 -12.37 8.08
N ILE A 250 16.69 -12.26 9.13
CA ILE A 250 16.38 -11.46 10.31
C ILE A 250 17.44 -10.38 10.48
N LEU A 251 16.99 -9.15 10.66
CA LEU A 251 17.81 -8.00 11.04
C LEU A 251 17.43 -7.57 12.46
N TYR A 252 18.42 -7.18 13.25
CA TYR A 252 18.21 -6.64 14.59
C TYR A 252 19.08 -5.41 14.80
N ASN A 253 18.43 -4.27 15.00
CA ASN A 253 19.07 -3.01 15.35
C ASN A 253 18.93 -2.77 16.86
N VAL A 254 20.07 -2.63 17.54
CA VAL A 254 20.10 -2.44 19.01
C VAL A 254 19.60 -1.05 19.42
N ASP A 255 19.73 -0.06 18.54
CA ASP A 255 19.21 1.30 18.75
C ASP A 255 18.93 1.97 17.39
N SER A 256 17.68 1.86 16.93
CA SER A 256 17.22 2.44 15.65
C SER A 256 17.29 3.95 15.59
N THR A 257 17.52 4.63 16.72
CA THR A 257 17.67 6.08 16.78
C THR A 257 19.13 6.55 16.66
N ASN A 258 20.08 5.62 16.59
CA ASN A 258 21.51 5.89 16.53
C ASN A 258 22.16 5.17 15.34
N GLU A 259 22.56 5.92 14.32
CA GLU A 259 23.23 5.39 13.11
C GLU A 259 24.58 4.69 13.38
N GLU A 260 25.22 4.95 14.53
CA GLU A 260 26.45 4.25 14.93
C GLU A 260 26.17 2.96 15.73
N SER A 261 24.90 2.63 15.99
CA SER A 261 24.52 1.42 16.71
C SER A 261 24.80 0.16 15.88
N PRO A 262 25.26 -0.94 16.49
CA PRO A 262 25.47 -2.19 15.77
C PRO A 262 24.15 -2.72 15.22
N VAL A 263 24.22 -3.21 13.98
CA VAL A 263 23.11 -3.85 13.26
C VAL A 263 23.50 -5.28 12.99
N TYR A 264 22.69 -6.20 13.48
CA TYR A 264 22.92 -7.63 13.37
C TYR A 264 22.08 -8.23 12.25
N THR A 265 22.61 -9.27 11.60
CA THR A 265 21.94 -10.04 10.55
C THR A 265 22.03 -11.53 10.83
N SER A 266 20.99 -12.29 10.50
CA SER A 266 21.02 -13.76 10.62
C SER A 266 22.00 -14.39 9.64
N THR A 267 22.84 -15.31 10.12
CA THR A 267 23.77 -16.10 9.28
C THR A 267 23.40 -17.57 9.21
N GLU A 268 22.73 -18.08 10.24
CA GLU A 268 22.26 -19.45 10.33
C GLU A 268 21.02 -19.51 11.21
N GLY A 269 20.19 -20.52 10.99
CA GLY A 269 18.99 -20.76 11.78
C GLY A 269 17.84 -21.25 10.91
N THR A 270 16.67 -21.32 11.53
CA THR A 270 15.44 -21.73 10.87
C THR A 270 14.29 -20.87 11.33
N LEU A 271 13.45 -20.46 10.39
CA LEU A 271 12.12 -19.91 10.64
C LEU A 271 11.08 -20.91 10.13
N THR A 272 10.09 -21.22 10.94
CA THR A 272 8.97 -22.07 10.55
C THR A 272 7.69 -21.27 10.62
N ILE A 273 7.01 -21.10 9.48
CA ILE A 273 5.64 -20.57 9.43
C ILE A 273 4.70 -21.76 9.65
N THR A 274 3.97 -21.75 10.76
CA THR A 274 3.01 -22.80 11.13
C THR A 274 1.61 -22.52 10.61
N SER A 275 1.29 -21.26 10.33
CA SER A 275 0.05 -20.84 9.68
C SER A 275 0.32 -19.57 8.87
N PHE A 276 -0.12 -19.56 7.62
CA PHE A 276 -0.09 -18.39 6.74
C PHE A 276 -1.45 -18.24 6.07
N ASP A 277 -2.35 -17.51 6.71
CA ASP A 277 -3.72 -17.34 6.27
C ASP A 277 -3.86 -16.05 5.45
N THR A 278 -3.80 -16.17 4.13
CA THR A 278 -3.96 -15.04 3.20
C THR A 278 -5.40 -14.53 3.12
N THR A 279 -6.38 -15.30 3.60
CA THR A 279 -7.79 -14.86 3.64
C THR A 279 -8.03 -13.96 4.84
N ASN A 280 -7.58 -14.40 6.02
CA ASN A 280 -7.71 -13.63 7.26
C ASN A 280 -6.54 -12.67 7.52
N LYS A 281 -5.54 -12.67 6.62
CA LYS A 281 -4.31 -11.87 6.66
C LYS A 281 -3.56 -12.01 7.98
N THR A 282 -3.35 -13.26 8.43
CA THR A 282 -2.62 -13.58 9.66
C THR A 282 -1.53 -14.63 9.45
N ALA A 283 -0.43 -14.48 10.18
CA ALA A 283 0.69 -15.41 10.17
C ALA A 283 1.07 -15.84 11.59
N SER A 284 1.55 -17.07 11.73
CA SER A 284 2.09 -17.60 12.99
C SER A 284 3.25 -18.55 12.72
N GLY A 285 4.17 -18.64 13.68
CA GLY A 285 5.37 -19.43 13.51
C GLY A 285 6.37 -19.31 14.64
N THR A 286 7.54 -19.91 14.41
CA THR A 286 8.66 -19.94 15.36
C THR A 286 9.97 -19.71 14.63
N PHE A 287 10.97 -19.17 15.31
CA PHE A 287 12.30 -18.99 14.74
C PHE A 287 13.39 -19.16 15.78
N ASN A 288 14.58 -19.53 15.32
CA ASN A 288 15.80 -19.63 16.12
C ASN A 288 17.01 -19.53 15.19
N GLY A 289 18.15 -19.06 15.71
CA GLY A 289 19.34 -18.91 14.89
C GLY A 289 20.45 -18.13 15.58
N THR A 290 21.41 -17.70 14.78
CA THR A 290 22.55 -16.89 15.20
C THR A 290 22.55 -15.60 14.38
N LEU A 291 22.70 -14.47 15.05
CA LEU A 291 22.90 -13.18 14.43
C LEU A 291 24.37 -12.76 14.55
N VAL A 292 24.91 -12.17 13.49
CA VAL A 292 26.25 -11.58 13.49
C VAL A 292 26.15 -10.09 13.26
N ASP A 293 27.05 -9.32 13.89
CA ASP A 293 27.18 -7.91 13.58
C ASP A 293 27.58 -7.73 12.11
N SER A 294 26.85 -6.88 11.40
CA SER A 294 27.03 -6.64 9.96
C SER A 294 28.40 -6.05 9.65
N PHE A 295 29.07 -5.45 10.64
CA PHE A 295 30.42 -4.91 10.54
C PHE A 295 31.50 -5.82 11.14
N GLY A 296 31.11 -6.91 11.82
CA GLY A 296 32.00 -7.90 12.41
C GLY A 296 32.84 -7.42 13.60
N GLU A 297 32.45 -6.31 14.22
CA GLU A 297 33.15 -5.69 15.36
C GLU A 297 32.60 -6.19 16.70
N GLU A 298 31.32 -6.58 16.75
CA GLU A 298 30.66 -7.07 17.95
C GLU A 298 30.48 -8.61 17.97
N PRO A 299 30.37 -9.25 19.16
CA PRO A 299 30.16 -10.69 19.27
C PRO A 299 28.79 -11.12 18.72
N GLU A 300 28.70 -12.37 18.28
CA GLU A 300 27.46 -12.98 17.80
C GLU A 300 26.38 -13.04 18.89
N ILE A 301 25.12 -12.90 18.48
CA ILE A 301 23.93 -13.01 19.36
C ILE A 301 23.19 -14.29 19.03
N SER A 302 22.87 -15.08 20.06
CA SER A 302 22.01 -16.25 19.95
C SER A 302 20.53 -15.88 20.02
N MET A 303 19.75 -16.30 19.03
CA MET A 303 18.29 -16.20 19.02
C MET A 303 17.69 -17.54 19.42
N THR A 304 16.97 -17.56 20.54
CA THR A 304 16.31 -18.76 21.06
C THR A 304 14.87 -18.48 21.42
N GLU A 305 14.02 -19.51 21.40
CA GLU A 305 12.60 -19.41 21.77
C GLU A 305 11.83 -18.34 20.99
N GLY A 306 12.23 -18.08 19.73
CA GLY A 306 11.54 -17.14 18.86
C GLY A 306 10.16 -17.66 18.48
N VAL A 307 9.12 -16.85 18.69
CA VAL A 307 7.73 -17.15 18.36
C VAL A 307 7.04 -15.89 17.86
N PHE A 308 6.20 -16.06 16.85
CA PHE A 308 5.22 -15.07 16.46
C PHE A 308 3.85 -15.73 16.35
N GLU A 309 2.81 -15.18 16.98
CA GLU A 309 1.46 -15.73 16.98
C GLU A 309 0.46 -14.66 16.55
N ASN A 310 -0.45 -15.03 15.66
CA ASN A 310 -1.55 -14.18 15.18
C ASN A 310 -1.10 -12.80 14.68
N VAL A 311 0.10 -12.71 14.08
CA VAL A 311 0.59 -11.47 13.48
C VAL A 311 -0.29 -11.16 12.28
N SER A 312 -1.02 -10.04 12.36
CA SER A 312 -1.84 -9.56 11.25
C SER A 312 -0.95 -8.82 10.25
N PHE A 313 -1.24 -8.94 8.96
CA PHE A 313 -0.45 -8.28 7.93
C PHE A 313 -1.27 -7.51 6.91
N GLY A 314 -0.73 -6.38 6.46
CA GLY A 314 -1.20 -5.69 5.27
C GLY A 314 -0.83 -6.48 4.01
N VAL A 315 -1.57 -6.26 2.93
CA VAL A 315 -1.11 -6.63 1.59
C VAL A 315 -0.80 -5.31 0.91
N ALA A 316 0.46 -5.08 0.55
CA ALA A 316 0.78 -3.99 -0.35
C ALA A 316 0.52 -4.52 -1.76
N GLU A 317 -0.55 -4.08 -2.40
CA GLU A 317 -0.79 -4.40 -3.80
C GLU A 317 0.40 -3.84 -4.60
N SER A 318 1.15 -4.73 -5.25
CA SER A 318 2.18 -4.29 -6.17
C SER A 318 1.49 -3.49 -7.28
N PRO A 319 2.01 -2.32 -7.68
CA PRO A 319 1.50 -1.67 -8.87
C PRO A 319 1.79 -2.52 -10.12
N ASN A 320 2.67 -3.52 -10.01
CA ASN A 320 3.00 -4.46 -11.06
C ASN A 320 1.93 -5.53 -11.19
N SER A 321 1.46 -5.74 -12.41
CA SER A 321 0.57 -6.85 -12.75
C SER A 321 0.88 -7.29 -14.18
N ALA A 322 0.79 -8.58 -14.46
CA ALA A 322 0.82 -9.09 -15.81
C ALA A 322 0.01 -10.39 -15.91
N THR A 323 -0.90 -10.43 -16.87
CA THR A 323 -1.73 -11.60 -17.17
C THR A 323 -1.73 -11.85 -18.67
N ALA A 324 -1.93 -13.10 -19.07
CA ALA A 324 -2.05 -13.48 -20.48
C ALA A 324 -2.73 -14.84 -20.64
N LEU A 325 -3.03 -15.21 -21.89
CA LEU A 325 -3.35 -16.58 -22.27
C LEU A 325 -2.24 -17.13 -23.17
N ILE A 326 -1.55 -18.19 -22.74
CA ILE A 326 -0.58 -18.94 -23.55
C ILE A 326 -1.28 -20.18 -24.12
N ASP A 327 -1.46 -20.22 -25.43
CA ASP A 327 -2.25 -21.24 -26.14
C ASP A 327 -3.68 -21.44 -25.57
N GLY A 328 -4.23 -20.37 -24.97
CA GLY A 328 -5.55 -20.35 -24.33
C GLY A 328 -5.55 -20.75 -22.85
N GLU A 329 -4.42 -21.17 -22.28
CA GLU A 329 -4.28 -21.43 -20.85
C GLU A 329 -3.85 -20.15 -20.10
N PRO A 330 -4.42 -19.89 -18.91
CA PRO A 330 -4.13 -18.67 -18.16
C PRO A 330 -2.69 -18.64 -17.65
N PHE A 331 -2.09 -17.45 -17.76
CA PHE A 331 -0.81 -17.08 -17.18
C PHE A 331 -1.04 -15.86 -16.28
N GLU A 332 -0.58 -15.96 -15.04
CA GLU A 332 -0.64 -14.90 -14.04
C GLU A 332 0.76 -14.76 -13.46
N ALA A 333 1.38 -13.59 -13.61
CA ALA A 333 2.71 -13.33 -13.08
C ALA A 333 2.66 -13.03 -11.58
N SER A 334 3.62 -13.57 -10.84
CA SER A 334 3.83 -13.31 -9.42
C SER A 334 5.17 -12.64 -9.11
N ILE A 335 6.09 -12.62 -10.08
CA ILE A 335 7.41 -12.02 -9.96
C ILE A 335 7.64 -11.12 -11.18
N PHE A 336 8.22 -9.94 -10.93
CA PHE A 336 8.45 -8.89 -11.91
C PHE A 336 9.91 -8.46 -11.85
N SER A 337 10.59 -8.31 -12.99
CA SER A 337 11.95 -7.77 -13.00
C SER A 337 12.26 -6.95 -14.24
N VAL A 338 13.12 -5.94 -14.07
CA VAL A 338 13.63 -5.08 -15.12
C VAL A 338 15.12 -5.38 -15.31
N PHE A 339 15.58 -5.53 -16.55
CA PHE A 339 16.98 -5.84 -16.85
C PHE A 339 17.48 -5.14 -18.11
N GLU A 340 18.79 -4.95 -18.23
CA GLU A 340 19.39 -4.42 -19.45
C GLU A 340 19.34 -5.46 -20.58
N ALA A 341 18.57 -5.19 -21.63
CA ALA A 341 18.50 -6.05 -22.83
C ALA A 341 19.58 -5.72 -23.89
N GLY A 342 20.46 -4.76 -23.59
CA GLY A 342 21.54 -4.30 -24.45
C GLY A 342 21.12 -3.24 -25.47
N GLY A 343 22.09 -2.49 -26.01
CA GLY A 343 21.80 -1.35 -26.89
C GLY A 343 21.00 -0.26 -26.15
N ASP A 344 20.02 0.34 -26.83
CA ASP A 344 19.10 1.34 -26.25
C ASP A 344 17.75 0.69 -25.82
N THR A 345 17.80 -0.54 -25.31
CA THR A 345 16.61 -1.31 -24.90
C THR A 345 16.69 -1.79 -23.45
N ILE A 346 15.52 -1.99 -22.86
CA ILE A 346 15.30 -2.67 -21.57
C ILE A 346 14.51 -3.95 -21.80
N GLY A 347 14.70 -4.92 -20.92
CA GLY A 347 13.85 -6.09 -20.80
C GLY A 347 12.97 -5.96 -19.55
N ILE A 348 11.71 -6.34 -19.69
CA ILE A 348 10.81 -6.57 -18.56
C ILE A 348 10.41 -8.04 -18.55
N SER A 349 10.42 -8.65 -17.37
CA SER A 349 10.10 -10.06 -17.15
C SER A 349 8.85 -10.18 -16.29
N PHE A 350 7.98 -11.11 -16.68
CA PHE A 350 6.80 -11.54 -15.96
C PHE A 350 6.96 -13.03 -15.69
N ASP A 351 7.15 -13.41 -14.43
CA ASP A 351 7.46 -14.79 -14.05
C ASP A 351 6.31 -15.36 -13.21
N SER A 352 5.82 -16.55 -13.57
CA SER A 352 4.82 -17.30 -12.81
C SER A 352 5.48 -18.47 -12.09
N ASP A 353 5.44 -18.48 -10.76
CA ASP A 353 5.89 -19.60 -9.90
C ASP A 353 7.28 -20.18 -10.27
N LEU A 354 8.14 -19.37 -10.92
CA LEU A 354 9.47 -19.69 -11.48
C LEU A 354 9.54 -20.72 -12.63
N ASP A 355 8.42 -21.30 -13.06
CA ASP A 355 8.41 -22.33 -14.13
C ASP A 355 8.15 -21.75 -15.54
N VAL A 356 7.48 -20.60 -15.64
CA VAL A 356 7.16 -19.94 -16.91
C VAL A 356 7.45 -18.45 -16.81
N SER A 357 8.11 -17.89 -17.82
CA SER A 357 8.46 -16.47 -17.90
C SER A 357 8.05 -15.89 -19.25
N ILE A 358 7.38 -14.75 -19.26
CA ILE A 358 7.18 -13.92 -20.45
C ILE A 358 8.08 -12.70 -20.33
N GLN A 359 8.97 -12.50 -21.30
CA GLN A 359 9.85 -11.34 -21.36
C GLN A 359 9.51 -10.46 -22.55
N LEU A 360 9.33 -9.16 -22.31
CA LEU A 360 9.18 -8.15 -23.37
C LEU A 360 10.44 -7.30 -23.45
N THR A 361 10.91 -7.01 -24.66
CA THR A 361 12.00 -6.06 -24.89
C THR A 361 11.45 -4.74 -25.41
N LEU A 362 11.63 -3.67 -24.66
CA LEU A 362 11.15 -2.31 -24.97
C LEU A 362 12.33 -1.37 -25.21
N PRO A 363 12.17 -0.27 -25.97
CA PRO A 363 13.19 0.79 -25.99
C PRO A 363 13.31 1.45 -24.61
N GLN A 364 14.49 1.97 -24.26
CA GLN A 364 14.69 2.71 -22.99
C GLN A 364 13.78 3.94 -22.89
N ASN A 365 13.53 4.61 -24.02
CA ASN A 365 12.59 5.73 -24.06
C ASN A 365 11.22 5.20 -24.51
N ILE A 366 10.43 4.75 -23.55
CA ILE A 366 9.11 4.16 -23.80
C ILE A 366 8.11 5.26 -24.11
N GLU A 367 7.42 5.13 -25.24
CA GLU A 367 6.34 6.02 -25.65
C GLU A 367 5.04 5.24 -25.82
N THR A 368 3.91 5.88 -25.51
CA THR A 368 2.58 5.32 -25.79
C THR A 368 2.39 5.09 -27.28
N GLY A 369 1.81 3.95 -27.65
CA GLY A 369 1.57 3.61 -29.04
C GLY A 369 1.39 2.11 -29.25
N THR A 370 1.07 1.72 -30.47
CA THR A 370 0.96 0.33 -30.89
C THR A 370 2.11 -0.01 -31.82
N PHE A 371 2.87 -1.03 -31.46
CA PHE A 371 4.09 -1.44 -32.14
C PHE A 371 3.98 -2.90 -32.56
N ALA A 372 4.22 -3.18 -33.84
CA ALA A 372 4.22 -4.55 -34.34
C ALA A 372 5.36 -5.35 -33.69
N ILE A 373 5.08 -6.61 -33.36
CA ILE A 373 6.07 -7.53 -32.80
C ILE A 373 7.22 -7.72 -33.79
N THR A 374 8.44 -7.62 -33.28
CA THR A 374 9.67 -7.83 -34.04
C THR A 374 10.33 -9.15 -33.67
N ALA A 375 11.42 -9.50 -34.37
CA ALA A 375 12.22 -10.67 -34.01
C ALA A 375 13.03 -10.38 -32.75
N ALA A 376 13.01 -11.30 -31.78
CA ALA A 376 13.89 -11.21 -30.63
C ALA A 376 15.37 -11.23 -31.04
N PRO A 377 16.26 -10.47 -30.36
CA PRO A 377 16.02 -9.62 -29.20
C PRO A 377 15.89 -8.11 -29.54
N ALA A 378 15.16 -7.74 -30.61
CA ALA A 378 15.01 -6.33 -30.98
C ALA A 378 13.98 -5.59 -30.11
N ALA A 379 13.95 -4.26 -30.18
CA ALA A 379 12.88 -3.47 -29.56
C ALA A 379 11.49 -3.92 -30.07
N TYR A 380 10.53 -3.99 -29.15
CA TYR A 380 9.20 -4.54 -29.36
C TYR A 380 9.22 -6.02 -29.78
N SER A 381 10.12 -6.81 -29.20
CA SER A 381 10.15 -8.27 -29.31
C SER A 381 9.77 -8.91 -27.97
N ALA A 382 9.56 -10.23 -27.97
CA ALA A 382 9.25 -10.99 -26.78
C ALA A 382 9.93 -12.37 -26.79
N ASN A 383 10.10 -12.95 -25.60
CA ASN A 383 10.51 -14.35 -25.42
C ASN A 383 9.60 -15.00 -24.36
N ILE A 384 9.42 -16.31 -24.47
CA ILE A 384 8.82 -17.13 -23.40
C ILE A 384 9.77 -18.23 -23.00
N PHE A 385 10.02 -18.34 -21.70
CA PHE A 385 10.86 -19.38 -21.13
C PHE A 385 10.01 -20.36 -20.33
N TYR A 386 10.25 -21.65 -20.55
CA TYR A 386 9.76 -22.72 -19.69
C TYR A 386 10.94 -23.38 -19.00
N GLU A 387 10.94 -23.42 -17.67
CA GLU A 387 11.93 -24.16 -16.91
C GLU A 387 11.49 -25.63 -16.77
N GLU A 388 12.22 -26.53 -17.43
CA GLU A 388 12.01 -27.98 -17.32
C GLU A 388 13.18 -28.63 -16.58
N GLY A 389 13.13 -28.55 -15.25
CA GLY A 389 14.15 -29.14 -14.36
C GLY A 389 15.48 -28.40 -14.40
N ASN A 390 16.44 -28.87 -15.23
CA ASN A 390 17.77 -28.25 -15.38
C ASN A 390 17.97 -27.65 -16.78
N SER A 391 16.91 -27.44 -17.54
CA SER A 391 16.96 -26.88 -18.88
C SER A 391 15.82 -25.91 -19.12
N THR A 392 16.15 -24.76 -19.71
CA THR A 392 15.19 -23.77 -20.16
C THR A 392 14.84 -24.00 -21.63
N LEU A 393 13.54 -24.07 -21.94
CA LEU A 393 13.02 -24.04 -23.30
C LEU A 393 12.63 -22.60 -23.67
N ASP A 394 13.19 -22.10 -24.77
CA ASP A 394 13.05 -20.72 -25.23
C ASP A 394 12.21 -20.64 -26.51
N TYR A 395 11.15 -19.81 -26.46
CA TYR A 395 10.32 -19.43 -27.59
C TYR A 395 10.51 -17.95 -27.90
N ALA A 396 11.10 -17.65 -29.07
CA ALA A 396 11.32 -16.28 -29.51
C ALA A 396 10.15 -15.78 -30.36
N SER A 397 9.76 -14.51 -30.19
CA SER A 397 8.67 -13.91 -30.94
C SER A 397 8.89 -13.91 -32.45
N LEU A 398 7.86 -14.28 -33.21
CA LEU A 398 7.83 -14.23 -34.66
C LEU A 398 7.40 -12.82 -35.13
N PRO A 399 8.17 -12.18 -36.04
CA PRO A 399 7.81 -10.86 -36.56
C PRO A 399 6.42 -10.80 -37.18
N ASP A 400 5.74 -9.66 -37.02
CA ASP A 400 4.43 -9.36 -37.61
C ASP A 400 3.29 -10.35 -37.22
N THR A 401 3.46 -11.11 -36.13
CA THR A 401 2.44 -12.05 -35.63
C THR A 401 1.53 -11.47 -34.56
N GLY A 402 1.82 -10.25 -34.10
CA GLY A 402 1.03 -9.53 -33.11
C GLY A 402 1.60 -8.15 -32.85
N GLU A 403 1.26 -7.59 -31.69
CA GLU A 403 1.60 -6.22 -31.32
C GLU A 403 1.79 -6.06 -29.81
N ILE A 404 2.59 -5.06 -29.43
CA ILE A 404 2.67 -4.50 -28.09
C ILE A 404 2.05 -3.11 -28.16
N THR A 405 1.01 -2.86 -27.39
CA THR A 405 0.40 -1.54 -27.24
C THR A 405 0.69 -0.98 -25.87
N ILE A 406 1.51 0.08 -25.82
CA ILE A 406 1.75 0.87 -24.62
C ILE A 406 0.60 1.86 -24.46
N THR A 407 -0.23 1.68 -23.43
CA THR A 407 -1.43 2.47 -23.18
C THR A 407 -1.17 3.69 -22.30
N SER A 408 -0.20 3.60 -21.39
CA SER A 408 0.16 4.67 -20.46
C SER A 408 1.65 4.65 -20.11
N VAL A 409 2.22 5.84 -19.92
CA VAL A 409 3.56 6.06 -19.34
C VAL A 409 3.44 7.23 -18.37
N ASN A 410 3.55 6.97 -17.07
CA ASN A 410 3.45 7.96 -15.99
C ASN A 410 4.69 7.85 -15.08
N GLY A 411 5.72 8.65 -15.34
CA GLY A 411 7.02 8.43 -14.70
C GLY A 411 7.60 7.10 -15.17
N ASP A 412 8.00 6.26 -14.22
CA ASP A 412 8.52 4.92 -14.49
C ASP A 412 7.41 3.84 -14.55
N MET A 413 6.15 4.20 -14.29
CA MET A 413 5.02 3.28 -14.46
C MET A 413 4.57 3.19 -15.92
N VAL A 414 4.65 1.99 -16.49
CA VAL A 414 4.25 1.66 -17.86
C VAL A 414 3.13 0.63 -17.85
N SER A 415 2.05 0.92 -18.56
CA SER A 415 0.96 -0.05 -18.79
C SER A 415 0.79 -0.34 -20.27
N GLY A 416 0.38 -1.55 -20.59
CA GLY A 416 0.14 -1.96 -21.96
C GLY A 416 -0.58 -3.28 -22.11
N ILE A 417 -0.86 -3.63 -23.36
CA ILE A 417 -1.38 -4.94 -23.75
C ILE A 417 -0.47 -5.54 -24.81
N PHE A 418 -0.41 -6.86 -24.91
CA PHE A 418 0.42 -7.56 -25.87
C PHE A 418 -0.24 -8.85 -26.38
N ASN A 419 0.11 -9.21 -27.61
CA ASN A 419 -0.19 -10.50 -28.21
C ASN A 419 0.90 -10.81 -29.24
N PHE A 420 1.27 -12.08 -29.37
CA PHE A 420 2.27 -12.53 -30.34
C PHE A 420 2.24 -14.04 -30.53
N THR A 421 2.83 -14.52 -31.62
CA THR A 421 3.23 -15.93 -31.76
C THR A 421 4.73 -16.03 -31.52
N ALA A 422 5.17 -17.06 -30.80
CA ALA A 422 6.59 -17.35 -30.61
C ALA A 422 6.93 -18.78 -31.05
N GLU A 423 8.20 -19.02 -31.39
CA GLU A 423 8.68 -20.26 -31.99
C GLU A 423 10.01 -20.70 -31.35
N THR A 424 10.17 -22.01 -31.12
CA THR A 424 11.46 -22.60 -30.69
C THR A 424 12.40 -22.80 -31.87
N GLY A 425 13.69 -23.04 -31.59
CA GLY A 425 14.68 -23.37 -32.64
C GLY A 425 14.35 -24.62 -33.48
N ASN A 426 13.38 -25.45 -33.07
CA ASN A 426 12.93 -26.64 -33.79
C ASN A 426 11.62 -26.43 -34.59
N GLY A 427 11.00 -25.25 -34.50
CA GLY A 427 9.77 -24.90 -35.21
C GLY A 427 8.47 -25.19 -34.47
N ASP A 428 8.54 -25.47 -33.16
CA ASP A 428 7.34 -25.57 -32.32
C ASP A 428 6.86 -24.17 -31.96
N THR A 429 5.56 -23.89 -32.12
CA THR A 429 4.99 -22.55 -31.92
C THR A 429 3.99 -22.52 -30.78
N LEU A 430 3.93 -21.38 -30.10
CA LEU A 430 2.87 -21.01 -29.14
C LEU A 430 2.27 -19.65 -29.50
N THR A 431 1.08 -19.36 -28.99
CA THR A 431 0.42 -18.07 -29.16
C THR A 431 0.10 -17.45 -27.82
N VAL A 432 0.49 -16.18 -27.64
CA VAL A 432 0.09 -15.35 -26.51
C VAL A 432 -1.03 -14.42 -26.96
N THR A 433 -2.13 -14.45 -26.22
CA THR A 433 -3.29 -13.59 -26.43
C THR A 433 -3.72 -12.97 -25.11
N GLU A 434 -4.53 -11.91 -25.19
CA GLU A 434 -5.10 -11.24 -24.00
C GLU A 434 -4.03 -10.81 -22.97
N GLY A 435 -2.80 -10.54 -23.43
CA GLY A 435 -1.74 -10.05 -22.57
C GLY A 435 -2.04 -8.64 -22.11
N GLU A 436 -2.00 -8.39 -20.81
CA GLU A 436 -2.10 -7.08 -20.17
C GLU A 436 -1.01 -6.96 -19.13
N PHE A 437 -0.41 -5.77 -18.99
CA PHE A 437 0.56 -5.51 -17.94
C PHE A 437 0.49 -4.06 -17.44
N THR A 438 0.88 -3.88 -16.19
CA THR A 438 1.31 -2.62 -15.58
C THR A 438 2.61 -2.91 -14.85
N MET A 439 3.62 -2.06 -14.99
CA MET A 439 4.93 -2.31 -14.38
C MET A 439 5.70 -1.01 -14.12
N ASP A 440 6.34 -0.91 -12.97
CA ASP A 440 7.42 0.04 -12.71
C ASP A 440 8.70 -0.42 -13.43
N VAL A 441 9.21 0.41 -14.35
CA VAL A 441 10.40 0.11 -15.15
C VAL A 441 11.67 0.80 -14.65
N SER A 442 11.66 1.33 -13.42
CA SER A 442 12.85 1.88 -12.79
C SER A 442 13.95 0.81 -12.63
N MET A 443 15.20 1.22 -12.83
CA MET A 443 16.40 0.37 -12.78
C MET A 443 17.36 0.78 -11.67
#